data_AF-A0A351SP16-F1
#
_entry.id   AF-A0A351SP16-F1
#
_cell.length_a   1.000
_cell.length_b   1.000
_cell.length_c   1.000
_cell.angle_alpha   90.00
_cell.angle_beta   90.00
_cell.angle_gamma   90.00
#
_symmetry.space_group_name_H-M   'P 1'
#
loop_
_entity.id
_entity.type
_entity.pdbx_description
1 polymer ?
#
loop_
_entity_poly.entity_id
_entity_poly.type
_entity_poly.pdbx_seq_one_letter_code
_entity_poly.pdbx_strand_id
1 'polypeptide(L)'
;MNIKDFLELAKDPYIKKDFECLQNLRNYVCNASSTEQKYERMREFLMVAKEMTMRPIYHEKDGVAFLPLASFIESTAESLPYEPLLETHKIEIREQLTVPSQSSCPEERLEFIVGHARYILNMRMNLEQGLDRFENYDLANKCLDAASLVYDLATSLKIKGELKTVEPGYLLDNSLYENRGGGCHAFTILYFSDRAFLVDCTYSQFFAPKRCIIDKTGIIRVRNCDAGFFMLQNEERKKVAREILERGWIELKGDVLKHYLDGFSLSFRNGLYYEYTKDFSYTTPYTVEDYKQFLSYQDSQVEHEGEKVLGYMYKPLKNPKMKFRR
;
A
#
# COMPACT_ATOMS: atom_id res chain seq x y z
N MET A 1 -5.49 -21.21 4.21
CA MET A 1 -5.00 -22.60 4.22
C MET A 1 -5.17 -23.17 5.61
N ASN A 2 -5.64 -24.42 5.76
CA ASN A 2 -5.70 -25.04 7.09
C ASN A 2 -4.30 -25.58 7.49
N ILE A 3 -4.05 -25.75 8.78
CA ILE A 3 -2.76 -26.25 9.30
C ILE A 3 -2.39 -27.64 8.74
N LYS A 4 -3.38 -28.45 8.34
CA LYS A 4 -3.19 -29.81 7.84
C LYS A 4 -2.46 -29.83 6.49
N ASP A 5 -2.81 -28.93 5.56
CA ASP A 5 -2.17 -28.85 4.24
C ASP A 5 -0.70 -28.40 4.35
N PHE A 6 -0.40 -27.52 5.31
CA PHE A 6 0.97 -27.12 5.63
C PHE A 6 1.78 -28.29 6.20
N LEU A 7 1.20 -29.05 7.15
CA LEU A 7 1.86 -30.20 7.76
C LEU A 7 2.15 -31.30 6.73
N GLU A 8 1.30 -31.49 5.72
CA GLU A 8 1.55 -32.42 4.62
C GLU A 8 2.69 -31.93 3.69
N LEU A 9 2.75 -30.63 3.38
CA LEU A 9 3.86 -30.05 2.62
C LEU A 9 5.19 -30.15 3.38
N ALA A 10 5.17 -29.97 4.70
CA ALA A 10 6.35 -30.07 5.56
C ALA A 10 6.90 -31.50 5.71
N LYS A 11 6.20 -32.53 5.20
CA LYS A 11 6.75 -33.90 5.12
C LYS A 11 7.76 -34.06 4.00
N ASP A 12 7.75 -33.19 2.99
CA ASP A 12 8.77 -33.21 1.95
C ASP A 12 10.11 -32.70 2.52
N PRO A 13 11.20 -33.48 2.43
CA PRO A 13 12.48 -33.12 3.03
C PRO A 13 13.08 -31.83 2.43
N TYR A 14 12.81 -31.52 1.17
CA TYR A 14 13.30 -30.29 0.54
C TYR A 14 12.53 -29.06 1.03
N ILE A 15 11.20 -29.16 1.11
CA ILE A 15 10.35 -28.08 1.67
C ILE A 15 10.74 -27.84 3.12
N LYS A 16 10.91 -28.91 3.92
CA LYS A 16 11.33 -28.82 5.31
C LYS A 16 12.67 -28.08 5.45
N LYS A 17 13.67 -28.45 4.65
CA LYS A 17 14.98 -27.79 4.64
C LYS A 17 14.89 -26.31 4.27
N ASP A 18 14.01 -25.96 3.35
CA ASP A 18 13.77 -24.56 2.97
C ASP A 18 13.13 -23.75 4.08
N PHE A 19 12.13 -24.32 4.77
CA PHE A 19 11.55 -23.67 5.96
C PHE A 19 12.56 -23.55 7.10
N GLU A 20 13.41 -24.54 7.35
CA GLU A 20 14.49 -24.45 8.34
C GLU A 20 15.48 -23.34 7.98
N CYS A 21 15.85 -23.23 6.70
CA CYS A 21 16.71 -22.17 6.19
C CYS A 21 16.07 -20.78 6.40
N LEU A 22 14.81 -20.61 6.03
CA LEU A 22 14.08 -19.36 6.21
C LEU A 22 13.87 -19.02 7.69
N GLN A 23 13.65 -20.03 8.56
CA GLN A 23 13.55 -19.82 9.99
C GLN A 23 14.87 -19.34 10.59
N ASN A 24 15.99 -19.91 10.16
CA ASN A 24 17.32 -19.43 10.57
C ASN A 24 17.58 -18.00 10.11
N LEU A 25 17.21 -17.66 8.86
CA LEU A 25 17.32 -16.30 8.34
C LEU A 25 16.38 -15.32 9.03
N ARG A 26 15.15 -15.73 9.37
CA ARG A 26 14.23 -14.93 10.18
C ARG A 26 14.83 -14.63 11.55
N ASN A 27 15.37 -15.64 12.23
CA ASN A 27 16.05 -15.45 13.52
C ASN A 27 17.24 -14.49 13.36
N TYR A 28 17.99 -14.61 12.27
CA TYR A 28 19.08 -13.69 11.92
C TYR A 28 18.59 -12.25 11.72
N VAL A 29 17.45 -12.03 11.05
CA VAL A 29 16.79 -10.71 10.95
C VAL A 29 16.37 -10.20 12.32
N CYS A 30 15.63 -11.00 13.11
CA CYS A 30 15.11 -10.57 14.41
C CYS A 30 16.21 -10.21 15.42
N ASN A 31 17.35 -10.91 15.35
CA ASN A 31 18.50 -10.72 16.24
C ASN A 31 19.44 -9.57 15.81
N ALA A 32 19.12 -8.78 14.78
CA ALA A 32 19.91 -7.60 14.45
C ALA A 32 19.79 -6.52 15.53
N SER A 33 20.91 -5.84 15.82
CA SER A 33 20.99 -4.88 16.93
C SER A 33 20.43 -3.50 16.60
N SER A 34 20.28 -3.16 15.33
CA SER A 34 19.69 -1.89 14.88
C SER A 34 18.62 -2.10 13.82
N THR A 35 17.73 -1.12 13.66
CA THR A 35 16.70 -1.13 12.62
C THR A 35 17.30 -1.26 11.22
N GLU A 36 18.34 -0.47 10.92
CA GLU A 36 19.02 -0.52 9.63
C GLU A 36 19.53 -1.94 9.30
N GLN A 37 20.17 -2.60 10.26
CA GLN A 37 20.63 -3.98 10.10
C GLN A 37 19.47 -4.95 9.90
N LYS A 38 18.32 -4.76 10.58
CA LYS A 38 17.14 -5.60 10.36
C LYS A 38 16.64 -5.50 8.92
N TYR A 39 16.57 -4.29 8.35
CA TYR A 39 16.18 -4.10 6.95
C TYR A 39 17.23 -4.63 5.97
N GLU A 40 18.53 -4.51 6.28
CA GLU A 40 19.59 -5.12 5.48
C GLU A 40 19.45 -6.65 5.42
N ARG A 41 19.37 -7.29 6.58
CA ARG A 41 19.19 -8.75 6.70
C ARG A 41 17.88 -9.22 6.08
N MET A 42 16.81 -8.41 6.16
CA MET A 42 15.55 -8.72 5.49
C MET A 42 15.72 -8.82 3.98
N ARG A 43 16.59 -8.01 3.38
CA ARG A 43 16.85 -8.08 1.92
C ARG A 43 17.55 -9.39 1.54
N GLU A 44 18.50 -9.84 2.36
CA GLU A 44 19.12 -11.15 2.18
C GLU A 44 18.09 -12.28 2.29
N PHE A 45 17.24 -12.22 3.32
CA PHE A 45 16.11 -13.13 3.48
C PHE A 45 15.22 -13.17 2.23
N LEU A 46 14.83 -12.01 1.69
CA LEU A 46 13.98 -11.92 0.50
C LEU A 46 14.66 -12.42 -0.77
N MET A 47 15.97 -12.21 -0.92
CA MET A 47 16.75 -12.74 -2.04
C MET A 47 16.76 -14.27 -2.02
N VAL A 48 16.99 -14.89 -0.86
CA VAL A 48 16.93 -16.35 -0.70
C VAL A 48 15.52 -16.86 -0.99
N ALA A 49 14.49 -16.17 -0.50
CA ALA A 49 13.10 -16.52 -0.78
C ALA A 49 12.78 -16.50 -2.28
N LYS A 50 13.24 -15.50 -3.04
CA LYS A 50 13.10 -15.45 -4.50
C LYS A 50 13.71 -16.67 -5.17
N GLU A 51 14.94 -17.03 -4.79
CA GLU A 51 15.61 -18.21 -5.34
C GLU A 51 14.89 -19.52 -5.00
N MET A 52 14.30 -19.63 -3.81
CA MET A 52 13.47 -20.79 -3.43
C MET A 52 12.24 -20.92 -4.33
N THR A 53 11.64 -19.81 -4.75
CA THR A 53 10.48 -19.84 -5.65
C THR A 53 10.76 -20.37 -7.05
N MET A 54 12.03 -20.55 -7.43
CA MET A 54 12.45 -21.15 -8.70
C MET A 54 12.44 -22.69 -8.69
N ARG A 55 12.33 -23.31 -7.52
CA ARG A 55 12.58 -24.75 -7.38
C ARG A 55 11.36 -25.55 -7.87
N PRO A 56 11.57 -26.62 -8.67
CA PRO A 56 10.48 -27.42 -9.26
C PRO A 56 9.40 -27.85 -8.27
N ILE A 57 9.81 -28.21 -7.06
CA ILE A 57 8.94 -28.69 -5.98
C ILE A 57 7.78 -27.73 -5.63
N TYR A 58 7.98 -26.42 -5.78
CA TYR A 58 6.91 -25.45 -5.51
C TYR A 58 5.95 -25.27 -6.69
N HIS A 59 6.32 -25.75 -7.88
CA HIS A 59 5.51 -25.67 -9.10
C HIS A 59 4.69 -26.94 -9.36
N GLU A 60 5.08 -28.08 -8.80
CA GLU A 60 4.41 -29.38 -9.02
C GLU A 60 2.99 -29.49 -8.42
N LYS A 61 2.55 -28.50 -7.62
CA LYS A 61 1.24 -28.49 -6.94
C LYS A 61 0.41 -27.23 -7.20
N ASP A 62 0.36 -26.77 -8.46
CA ASP A 62 -0.38 -25.58 -8.90
C ASP A 62 -0.12 -24.32 -8.03
N GLY A 63 1.08 -24.22 -7.46
CA GLY A 63 1.49 -23.13 -6.60
C GLY A 63 0.81 -23.05 -5.22
N VAL A 64 0.11 -24.10 -4.78
CA VAL A 64 -0.41 -24.22 -3.40
C VAL A 64 0.73 -24.16 -2.38
N ALA A 65 1.87 -24.75 -2.73
CA ALA A 65 3.07 -24.75 -1.89
C ALA A 65 3.64 -23.35 -1.62
N PHE A 66 3.29 -22.34 -2.42
CA PHE A 66 3.72 -20.95 -2.21
C PHE A 66 2.97 -20.23 -1.08
N LEU A 67 1.75 -20.64 -0.74
CA LEU A 67 0.96 -19.95 0.30
C LEU A 67 1.65 -19.92 1.66
N PRO A 68 2.13 -21.06 2.21
CA PRO A 68 2.84 -21.01 3.47
C PRO A 68 4.17 -20.25 3.38
N LEU A 69 4.87 -20.33 2.25
CA LEU A 69 6.09 -19.56 2.01
C LEU A 69 5.80 -18.05 2.03
N ALA A 70 4.78 -17.61 1.29
CA ALA A 70 4.36 -16.22 1.23
C ALA A 70 3.93 -15.71 2.61
N SER A 71 3.10 -16.46 3.33
CA SER A 71 2.68 -16.12 4.69
C SER A 71 3.87 -16.03 5.66
N PHE A 72 4.86 -16.92 5.53
CA PHE A 72 6.08 -16.87 6.33
C PHE A 72 6.90 -15.60 6.04
N ILE A 73 7.04 -15.23 4.77
CA ILE A 73 7.75 -14.01 4.34
C ILE A 73 7.04 -12.76 4.84
N GLU A 74 5.72 -12.67 4.69
CA GLU A 74 4.93 -11.53 5.17
C GLU A 74 5.01 -11.41 6.69
N SER A 75 4.85 -12.51 7.44
CA SER A 75 5.00 -12.48 8.90
C SER A 75 6.41 -12.12 9.38
N THR A 76 7.43 -12.40 8.57
CA THR A 76 8.81 -11.97 8.84
C THR A 76 8.95 -10.47 8.61
N ALA A 77 8.40 -9.93 7.51
CA ALA A 77 8.39 -8.49 7.24
C ALA A 77 7.62 -7.70 8.32
N GLU A 78 6.51 -8.25 8.82
CA GLU A 78 5.69 -7.67 9.89
C GLU A 78 6.43 -7.60 11.24
N SER A 79 7.52 -8.37 11.42
CA SER A 79 8.36 -8.29 12.63
C SER A 79 9.36 -7.14 12.63
N LEU A 80 9.46 -6.40 11.53
CA LEU A 80 10.37 -5.25 11.43
C LEU A 80 9.82 -4.06 12.22
N PRO A 81 10.71 -3.27 12.85
CA PRO A 81 10.29 -2.07 13.57
C PRO A 81 9.64 -1.07 12.62
N TYR A 82 8.61 -0.38 13.13
CA TYR A 82 7.94 0.70 12.43
C TYR A 82 8.75 2.00 12.57
N GLU A 83 9.24 2.53 11.45
CA GLU A 83 9.92 3.82 11.36
C GLU A 83 9.44 4.54 10.10
N PRO A 84 8.49 5.48 10.15
CA PRO A 84 7.85 6.02 8.94
C PRO A 84 8.88 6.50 7.90
N LEU A 85 8.69 6.12 6.63
CA LEU A 85 9.62 6.48 5.54
C LEU A 85 9.70 7.98 5.25
N LEU A 86 8.68 8.71 5.68
CA LEU A 86 8.60 10.15 5.56
C LEU A 86 8.21 10.68 6.93
N GLU A 87 9.08 11.50 7.52
CA GLU A 87 8.73 12.20 8.76
C GLU A 87 7.48 13.05 8.50
N THR A 88 6.45 12.80 9.30
CA THR A 88 5.25 13.60 9.31
C THR A 88 5.29 14.53 10.51
N HIS A 89 4.84 15.77 10.33
CA HIS A 89 4.60 16.65 11.46
C HIS A 89 3.61 15.99 12.43
N LYS A 90 3.81 16.23 13.73
CA LYS A 90 2.88 15.75 14.76
C LYS A 90 1.49 16.31 14.45
N ILE A 91 0.53 15.43 14.24
CA ILE A 91 -0.86 15.83 13.98
C ILE A 91 -1.50 16.18 15.32
N GLU A 92 -1.91 17.44 15.47
CA GLU A 92 -2.70 17.86 16.63
C GLU A 92 -4.14 17.34 16.50
N ILE A 93 -4.47 16.34 17.30
CA ILE A 93 -5.85 15.86 17.42
C ILE A 93 -6.60 16.73 18.45
N ARG A 94 -7.64 17.44 18.01
CA ARG A 94 -8.47 18.31 18.85
C ARG A 94 -9.85 17.72 19.04
N GLU A 95 -10.28 17.60 20.30
CA GLU A 95 -11.61 17.10 20.66
C GLU A 95 -12.73 18.10 20.32
N GLN A 96 -12.44 19.40 20.46
CA GLN A 96 -13.38 20.46 20.17
C GLN A 96 -12.91 21.25 18.94
N LEU A 97 -13.63 21.09 17.84
CA LEU A 97 -13.44 21.87 16.63
C LEU A 97 -14.65 22.77 16.41
N THR A 98 -14.42 24.06 16.18
CA THR A 98 -15.48 25.01 15.85
C THR A 98 -16.01 24.70 14.45
N VAL A 99 -17.32 24.48 14.34
CA VAL A 99 -17.97 24.27 13.05
C VAL A 99 -17.82 25.54 12.21
N PRO A 100 -17.21 25.47 11.01
CA PRO A 100 -16.98 26.65 10.18
C PRO A 100 -18.30 27.19 9.63
N SER A 101 -18.32 28.50 9.39
CA SER A 101 -19.46 29.16 8.74
C SER A 101 -19.54 28.76 7.26
N GLN A 102 -20.70 28.96 6.61
CA GLN A 102 -20.80 28.74 5.16
C GLN A 102 -19.93 29.72 4.34
N SER A 103 -19.60 30.88 4.90
CA SER A 103 -18.73 31.88 4.30
C SER A 103 -17.23 31.62 4.52
N SER A 104 -16.87 30.63 5.34
CA SER A 104 -15.48 30.24 5.56
C SER A 104 -14.84 29.76 4.26
N CYS A 105 -13.54 30.01 4.11
CA CYS A 105 -12.80 29.55 2.94
C CYS A 105 -12.77 28.01 2.87
N PRO A 106 -12.53 27.42 1.68
CA PRO A 106 -12.43 25.96 1.52
C PRO A 106 -11.46 25.31 2.51
N GLU A 107 -10.31 25.95 2.76
CA GLU A 107 -9.26 25.45 3.63
C GLU A 107 -9.72 25.31 5.09
N GLU A 108 -10.36 26.32 5.68
CA GLU A 108 -10.92 26.23 7.04
C GLU A 108 -11.93 25.08 7.16
N ARG A 109 -12.73 24.87 6.12
CA ARG A 109 -13.73 23.80 6.08
C ARG A 109 -13.08 22.43 5.96
N LEU A 110 -12.02 22.31 5.18
CA LEU A 110 -11.20 21.10 5.07
C LEU A 110 -10.49 20.76 6.38
N GLU A 111 -9.91 21.76 7.05
CA GLU A 111 -9.26 21.56 8.37
C GLU A 111 -10.26 21.06 9.42
N PHE A 112 -11.49 21.59 9.42
CA PHE A 112 -12.56 21.06 10.27
C PHE A 112 -12.89 19.59 9.94
N ILE A 113 -13.13 19.28 8.65
CA ILE A 113 -13.52 17.92 8.22
C ILE A 113 -12.42 16.92 8.54
N VAL A 114 -11.17 17.21 8.16
CA VAL A 114 -10.02 16.32 8.40
C VAL A 114 -9.72 16.21 9.89
N GLY A 115 -9.71 17.33 10.62
CA GLY A 115 -9.49 17.33 12.06
C GLY A 115 -10.51 16.46 12.79
N HIS A 116 -11.80 16.57 12.43
CA HIS A 116 -12.86 15.80 13.05
C HIS A 116 -12.80 14.32 12.65
N ALA A 117 -12.52 14.03 11.38
CA ALA A 117 -12.34 12.66 10.91
C ALA A 117 -11.16 11.97 11.62
N ARG A 118 -10.00 12.65 11.73
CA ARG A 118 -8.82 12.16 12.45
C ARG A 118 -9.09 11.99 13.95
N TYR A 119 -9.86 12.88 14.58
CA TYR A 119 -10.27 12.72 15.99
C TYR A 119 -11.09 11.44 16.20
N ILE A 120 -12.11 11.20 15.37
CA ILE A 120 -12.94 9.98 15.46
C ILE A 120 -12.10 8.73 15.21
N LEU A 121 -11.24 8.75 14.18
CA LEU A 121 -10.31 7.65 13.92
C LEU A 121 -9.38 7.43 15.11
N ASN A 122 -8.78 8.48 15.66
CA ASN A 122 -7.92 8.40 16.84
C ASN A 122 -8.64 7.75 18.04
N MET A 123 -9.89 8.13 18.32
CA MET A 123 -10.66 7.50 19.40
C MET A 123 -10.85 6.00 19.17
N ARG A 124 -11.23 5.60 17.95
CA ARG A 124 -11.40 4.18 17.59
C ARG A 124 -10.08 3.42 17.69
N MET A 125 -9.01 3.97 17.12
CA MET A 125 -7.70 3.33 17.09
C MET A 125 -7.04 3.26 18.47
N ASN A 126 -7.23 4.26 19.33
CA ASN A 126 -6.68 4.23 20.68
C ASN A 126 -7.30 3.09 21.50
N LEU A 127 -8.62 2.85 21.33
CA LEU A 127 -9.30 1.71 21.93
C LEU A 127 -8.79 0.37 21.38
N GLU A 128 -8.36 0.32 20.11
CA GLU A 128 -7.90 -0.91 19.45
C GLU A 128 -6.40 -1.21 19.67
N GLN A 129 -5.53 -0.20 19.63
CA GLN A 129 -4.07 -0.34 19.57
C GLN A 129 -3.32 0.29 20.75
N GLY A 130 -3.95 1.22 21.48
CA GLY A 130 -3.35 1.86 22.67
C GLY A 130 -2.05 2.62 22.42
N LEU A 131 -1.91 3.31 21.28
CA LEU A 131 -0.72 4.12 20.96
C LEU A 131 -0.93 5.60 21.32
N ASP A 132 0.16 6.27 21.69
CA ASP A 132 0.11 7.66 22.14
C ASP A 132 -0.06 8.70 21.02
N ARG A 133 0.12 8.30 19.75
CA ARG A 133 0.17 9.23 18.61
C ARG A 133 -0.53 8.68 17.37
N PHE A 134 -1.32 9.53 16.71
CA PHE A 134 -2.12 9.14 15.55
C PHE A 134 -1.27 8.67 14.37
N GLU A 135 -0.15 9.35 14.11
CA GLU A 135 0.79 9.03 13.05
C GLU A 135 1.46 7.64 13.18
N ASN A 136 1.38 7.04 14.37
CA ASN A 136 1.94 5.72 14.65
C ASN A 136 0.92 4.59 14.45
N TYR A 137 -0.37 4.90 14.26
CA TYR A 137 -1.36 3.86 14.03
C TYR A 137 -1.16 3.20 12.67
N ASP A 138 -1.28 1.88 12.67
CA ASP A 138 -1.46 1.13 11.44
C ASP A 138 -2.91 1.29 10.97
N LEU A 139 -3.13 2.20 10.01
CA LEU A 139 -4.45 2.53 9.45
C LEU A 139 -4.89 1.60 8.30
N ALA A 140 -4.20 0.45 8.13
CA ALA A 140 -4.62 -0.53 7.14
C ALA A 140 -6.07 -0.96 7.32
N ASN A 141 -6.79 -1.08 6.21
CA ASN A 141 -8.21 -1.42 6.14
C ASN A 141 -9.16 -0.41 6.81
N LYS A 142 -8.69 0.79 7.16
CA LYS A 142 -9.52 1.87 7.71
C LYS A 142 -9.90 2.94 6.66
N CYS A 143 -9.40 2.81 5.42
CA CYS A 143 -9.57 3.82 4.37
C CYS A 143 -11.04 4.04 3.99
N LEU A 144 -11.84 2.98 3.85
CA LEU A 144 -13.26 3.11 3.50
C LEU A 144 -14.06 3.81 4.59
N ASP A 145 -13.84 3.44 5.85
CA ASP A 145 -14.48 4.07 6.99
C ASP A 145 -14.11 5.56 7.10
N ALA A 146 -12.82 5.87 6.90
CA ALA A 146 -12.32 7.23 6.94
C ALA A 146 -12.87 8.10 5.79
N ALA A 147 -12.87 7.58 4.56
CA ALA A 147 -13.41 8.26 3.39
C ALA A 147 -14.92 8.52 3.54
N SER A 148 -15.67 7.53 4.03
CA SER A 148 -17.11 7.66 4.30
C SER A 148 -17.38 8.72 5.36
N LEU A 149 -16.61 8.73 6.46
CA LEU A 149 -16.73 9.75 7.49
C LEU A 149 -16.46 11.16 6.96
N VAL A 150 -15.41 11.33 6.14
CA VAL A 150 -15.12 12.62 5.47
C VAL A 150 -16.28 13.04 4.58
N TYR A 151 -16.85 12.11 3.80
CA TYR A 151 -17.98 12.37 2.91
C TYR A 151 -19.23 12.79 3.68
N ASP A 152 -19.55 12.13 4.79
CA ASP A 152 -20.70 12.45 5.64
C ASP A 152 -20.55 13.83 6.30
N LEU A 153 -19.35 14.14 6.82
CA LEU A 153 -19.04 15.46 7.38
C LEU A 153 -19.17 16.56 6.33
N ALA A 154 -18.62 16.35 5.13
CA ALA A 154 -18.76 17.29 4.02
C ALA A 154 -20.24 17.50 3.62
N THR A 155 -21.02 16.42 3.56
CA THR A 155 -22.46 16.46 3.25
C THR A 155 -23.22 17.27 4.30
N SER A 156 -22.91 17.11 5.59
CA SER A 156 -23.51 17.88 6.68
C SER A 156 -23.24 19.39 6.56
N LEU A 157 -22.09 19.75 5.98
CA LEU A 157 -21.70 21.13 5.66
C LEU A 157 -22.19 21.61 4.29
N LYS A 158 -23.02 20.81 3.59
CA LYS A 158 -23.52 21.09 2.24
C LYS A 158 -22.39 21.29 1.21
N ILE A 159 -21.30 20.52 1.35
CA ILE A 159 -20.20 20.46 0.39
C ILE A 159 -20.46 19.28 -0.53
N LYS A 160 -20.38 19.48 -1.84
CA LYS A 160 -20.46 18.36 -2.80
C LYS A 160 -19.20 17.50 -2.63
N GLY A 161 -19.38 16.19 -2.48
CA GLY A 161 -18.29 15.23 -2.41
C GLY A 161 -18.50 14.06 -3.35
N GLU A 162 -17.44 13.31 -3.60
CA GLU A 162 -17.44 12.01 -4.25
C GLU A 162 -16.52 11.05 -3.49
N LEU A 163 -17.08 9.93 -3.03
CA LEU A 163 -16.27 8.82 -2.51
C LEU A 163 -15.68 8.06 -3.70
N LYS A 164 -14.36 7.89 -3.70
CA LYS A 164 -13.63 7.15 -4.73
C LYS A 164 -12.94 5.95 -4.12
N THR A 165 -12.87 4.88 -4.89
CA THR A 165 -12.07 3.71 -4.57
C THR A 165 -11.02 3.48 -5.67
N VAL A 166 -9.85 3.04 -5.26
CA VAL A 166 -8.78 2.53 -6.11
C VAL A 166 -8.78 1.02 -5.93
N GLU A 167 -9.48 0.33 -6.82
CA GLU A 167 -9.33 -1.12 -6.91
C GLU A 167 -7.94 -1.46 -7.46
N PRO A 168 -7.34 -2.59 -7.06
CA PRO A 168 -6.15 -3.12 -7.70
C PRO A 168 -6.28 -3.06 -9.22
N GLY A 169 -5.34 -2.46 -9.95
CA GLY A 169 -5.41 -2.35 -11.41
C GLY A 169 -6.66 -1.65 -11.99
N TYR A 170 -7.47 -0.96 -11.17
CA TYR A 170 -8.68 -0.22 -11.54
C TYR A 170 -9.77 -1.05 -12.23
N LEU A 171 -9.94 -2.31 -11.79
CA LEU A 171 -10.99 -3.19 -12.30
C LEU A 171 -11.83 -3.75 -11.14
N LEU A 172 -13.14 -3.53 -11.20
CA LEU A 172 -14.09 -4.06 -10.23
C LEU A 172 -14.07 -5.60 -10.25
N ASP A 173 -14.26 -6.21 -9.07
CA ASP A 173 -14.35 -7.67 -8.89
C ASP A 173 -13.13 -8.46 -9.41
N ASN A 174 -11.97 -7.82 -9.56
CA ASN A 174 -10.79 -8.53 -10.03
C ASN A 174 -10.15 -9.42 -8.95
N SER A 175 -9.39 -10.41 -9.42
CA SER A 175 -8.68 -11.37 -8.58
C SER A 175 -7.17 -11.10 -8.54
N LEU A 176 -6.73 -9.84 -8.69
CA LEU A 176 -5.31 -9.50 -8.61
C LEU A 176 -4.74 -9.81 -7.22
N TYR A 177 -5.60 -9.81 -6.20
CA TYR A 177 -5.34 -10.36 -4.87
C TYR A 177 -6.46 -11.35 -4.48
N GLU A 178 -6.13 -12.33 -3.64
CA GLU A 178 -6.97 -13.52 -3.37
C GLU A 178 -8.21 -13.27 -2.51
N ASN A 179 -8.35 -12.09 -1.93
CA ASN A 179 -9.52 -11.70 -1.17
C ASN A 179 -10.27 -10.61 -1.92
N ARG A 180 -11.56 -10.84 -2.22
CA ARG A 180 -12.46 -9.77 -2.71
C ARG A 180 -12.47 -8.62 -1.69
N GLY A 181 -12.16 -7.41 -2.13
CA GLY A 181 -11.99 -6.23 -1.25
C GLY A 181 -10.63 -6.14 -0.54
N GLY A 182 -9.72 -7.08 -0.77
CA GLY A 182 -8.35 -7.00 -0.29
C GLY A 182 -7.52 -6.08 -1.18
N GLY A 183 -6.96 -5.02 -0.60
CA GLY A 183 -6.03 -4.13 -1.30
C GLY A 183 -6.67 -2.98 -2.08
N CYS A 184 -7.99 -2.79 -1.97
CA CYS A 184 -8.62 -1.54 -2.40
C CYS A 184 -8.25 -0.39 -1.46
N HIS A 185 -8.15 0.83 -2.00
CA HIS A 185 -7.99 2.04 -1.20
C HIS A 185 -9.18 2.98 -1.42
N ALA A 186 -9.57 3.75 -0.42
CA ALA A 186 -10.69 4.68 -0.53
C ALA A 186 -10.27 6.08 -0.05
N PHE A 187 -10.78 7.09 -0.75
CA PHE A 187 -10.57 8.50 -0.43
C PHE A 187 -11.78 9.31 -0.92
N THR A 188 -11.84 10.59 -0.54
CA THR A 188 -12.96 11.47 -0.90
C THR A 188 -12.47 12.68 -1.67
N ILE A 189 -13.14 13.04 -2.76
CA ILE A 189 -12.93 14.30 -3.47
C ILE A 189 -14.03 15.28 -3.05
N LEU A 190 -13.66 16.46 -2.56
CA LEU A 190 -14.58 17.52 -2.17
C LEU A 190 -14.50 18.70 -3.13
N TYR A 191 -15.66 19.26 -3.47
CA TYR A 191 -15.79 20.34 -4.44
C TYR A 191 -16.28 21.63 -3.78
N PHE A 192 -15.50 22.70 -3.95
CA PHE A 192 -15.81 24.04 -3.49
C PHE A 192 -15.81 24.98 -4.70
N SER A 193 -16.99 25.27 -5.22
CA SER A 193 -17.16 26.04 -6.46
C SER A 193 -16.38 25.42 -7.63
N ASP A 194 -15.32 26.06 -8.09
CA ASP A 194 -14.43 25.66 -9.18
C ASP A 194 -13.19 24.87 -8.73
N ARG A 195 -13.02 24.67 -7.41
CA ARG A 195 -11.88 23.98 -6.82
C ARG A 195 -12.27 22.57 -6.36
N ALA A 196 -11.38 21.61 -6.59
CA ALA A 196 -11.54 20.24 -6.13
C ALA A 196 -10.36 19.86 -5.22
N PHE A 197 -10.64 19.09 -4.17
CA PHE A 197 -9.63 18.67 -3.20
C PHE A 197 -9.74 17.18 -2.95
N LEU A 198 -8.61 16.47 -2.99
CA LEU A 198 -8.51 15.10 -2.54
C LEU A 198 -8.30 15.09 -1.03
N VAL A 199 -9.06 14.28 -0.32
CA VAL A 199 -8.99 14.11 1.14
C VAL A 199 -8.77 12.63 1.46
N ASP A 200 -7.67 12.34 2.15
CA ASP A 200 -7.26 10.99 2.54
C ASP A 200 -6.60 11.00 3.92
N CYS A 201 -7.41 10.76 4.95
CA CYS A 201 -6.96 10.74 6.34
C CYS A 201 -6.17 9.48 6.71
N THR A 202 -6.04 8.51 5.80
CA THR A 202 -5.40 7.20 6.06
C THR A 202 -4.17 6.97 5.20
N TYR A 203 -3.72 7.98 4.47
CA TYR A 203 -2.64 7.88 3.50
C TYR A 203 -1.30 7.40 4.10
N SER A 204 -1.07 7.65 5.39
CA SER A 204 0.10 7.17 6.13
C SER A 204 0.26 5.65 6.14
N GLN A 205 -0.84 4.89 5.97
CA GLN A 205 -0.79 3.42 5.95
C GLN A 205 0.17 2.86 4.88
N PHE A 206 0.38 3.60 3.79
CA PHE A 206 1.23 3.19 2.67
C PHE A 206 2.72 3.49 2.89
N PHE A 207 3.08 4.23 3.93
CA PHE A 207 4.46 4.68 4.20
C PHE A 207 5.14 3.87 5.31
N ALA A 208 4.48 2.84 5.82
CA ALA A 208 5.09 1.87 6.72
C ALA A 208 6.25 1.16 6.01
N PRO A 209 7.50 1.18 6.53
CA PRO A 209 8.62 0.63 5.77
C PRO A 209 8.53 -0.87 5.54
N LYS A 210 7.92 -1.63 6.46
CA LYS A 210 7.59 -3.06 6.27
C LYS A 210 6.78 -3.32 4.98
N ARG A 211 5.96 -2.36 4.57
CA ARG A 211 5.16 -2.42 3.33
C ARG A 211 5.93 -1.95 2.11
N CYS A 212 6.92 -1.08 2.31
CA CYS A 212 7.71 -0.43 1.27
C CYS A 212 9.05 -1.11 0.93
N ILE A 213 9.20 -2.41 1.25
CA ILE A 213 10.39 -3.18 0.88
C ILE A 213 10.28 -3.62 -0.58
N ILE A 214 10.88 -2.86 -1.50
CA ILE A 214 10.82 -3.15 -2.95
C ILE A 214 11.35 -4.54 -3.31
N ASP A 215 12.28 -5.07 -2.51
CA ASP A 215 12.86 -6.40 -2.69
C ASP A 215 11.84 -7.55 -2.49
N LYS A 216 10.63 -7.30 -1.95
CA LYS A 216 9.52 -8.27 -1.97
C LYS A 216 8.96 -8.49 -3.39
N THR A 217 9.06 -7.47 -4.24
CA THR A 217 8.59 -7.51 -5.62
C THR A 217 9.33 -8.60 -6.37
N GLY A 218 8.57 -9.51 -7.00
CA GLY A 218 9.12 -10.67 -7.68
C GLY A 218 9.23 -11.94 -6.84
N ILE A 219 8.54 -12.00 -5.69
CA ILE A 219 8.29 -13.25 -4.97
C ILE A 219 6.85 -13.70 -5.27
N ILE A 220 6.68 -14.98 -5.57
CA ILE A 220 5.37 -15.56 -5.90
C ILE A 220 4.41 -15.42 -4.73
N ARG A 221 3.19 -14.93 -5.00
CA ARG A 221 2.08 -14.75 -4.03
C ARG A 221 2.42 -13.93 -2.78
N VAL A 222 3.48 -13.14 -2.80
CA VAL A 222 3.77 -12.13 -1.77
C VAL A 222 3.30 -10.77 -2.26
N ARG A 223 2.67 -9.98 -1.38
CA ARG A 223 2.23 -8.63 -1.75
C ARG A 223 3.43 -7.77 -2.15
N ASN A 224 3.25 -7.02 -3.24
CA ASN A 224 4.26 -6.11 -3.77
C ASN A 224 4.56 -4.96 -2.79
N CYS A 225 5.51 -4.12 -3.19
CA CYS A 225 5.82 -2.87 -2.51
C CYS A 225 4.60 -1.92 -2.54
N ASP A 226 4.29 -1.26 -1.43
CA ASP A 226 3.16 -0.32 -1.36
C ASP A 226 3.46 1.03 -2.02
N ALA A 227 2.39 1.80 -2.29
CA ALA A 227 2.43 3.09 -2.98
C ALA A 227 3.44 4.08 -2.37
N GLY A 228 3.62 4.08 -1.05
CA GLY A 228 4.53 5.00 -0.36
C GLY A 228 5.97 4.92 -0.88
N PHE A 229 6.47 3.73 -1.22
CA PHE A 229 7.80 3.59 -1.82
C PHE A 229 7.90 4.38 -3.12
N PHE A 230 6.93 4.20 -4.03
CA PHE A 230 6.94 4.82 -5.35
C PHE A 230 6.73 6.33 -5.29
N MET A 231 5.95 6.81 -4.32
CA MET A 231 5.76 8.24 -4.09
C MET A 231 7.08 8.95 -3.75
N LEU A 232 8.02 8.26 -3.10
CA LEU A 232 9.31 8.82 -2.72
C LEU A 232 10.36 8.80 -3.84
N GLN A 233 10.09 8.12 -4.96
CA GLN A 233 11.03 7.99 -6.08
C GLN A 233 11.05 9.22 -7.01
N ASN A 234 10.16 10.19 -6.80
CA ASN A 234 10.05 11.40 -7.62
C ASN A 234 9.69 12.60 -6.73
N GLU A 235 10.35 13.74 -6.93
CA GLU A 235 10.17 14.90 -6.05
C GLU A 235 8.76 15.52 -6.11
N GLU A 236 8.08 15.51 -7.26
CA GLU A 236 6.71 16.02 -7.36
C GLU A 236 5.71 15.09 -6.66
N ARG A 237 5.85 13.77 -6.83
CA ARG A 237 5.08 12.79 -6.04
C ARG A 237 5.34 12.90 -4.55
N LYS A 238 6.59 13.12 -4.15
CA LYS A 238 6.99 13.29 -2.76
C LYS A 238 6.38 14.55 -2.14
N LYS A 239 6.27 15.65 -2.88
CA LYS A 239 5.55 16.86 -2.45
C LYS A 239 4.07 16.58 -2.22
N VAL A 240 3.40 15.91 -3.18
CA VAL A 240 2.00 15.50 -3.02
C VAL A 240 1.82 14.63 -1.77
N ALA A 241 2.72 13.67 -1.55
CA ALA A 241 2.65 12.80 -0.39
C ALA A 241 2.80 13.57 0.94
N ARG A 242 3.77 14.49 1.04
CA ARG A 242 3.96 15.31 2.24
C ARG A 242 2.72 16.13 2.58
N GLU A 243 2.17 16.81 1.59
CA GLU A 243 0.98 17.65 1.76
C GLU A 243 -0.20 16.84 2.32
N ILE A 244 -0.48 15.66 1.75
CA ILE A 244 -1.57 14.80 2.20
C ILE A 244 -1.28 14.23 3.60
N LEU A 245 -0.04 13.80 3.86
CA LEU A 245 0.30 13.26 5.18
C LEU A 245 0.15 14.31 6.29
N GLU A 246 0.59 15.54 6.02
CA GLU A 246 0.51 16.66 6.95
C GLU A 246 -0.94 17.12 7.14
N ARG A 247 -1.60 17.52 6.06
CA ARG A 247 -2.89 18.21 6.10
C ARG A 247 -4.09 17.26 6.02
N GLY A 248 -3.89 16.04 5.53
CA GLY A 248 -4.95 15.08 5.22
C GLY A 248 -5.68 15.37 3.92
N TRP A 249 -5.29 16.42 3.19
CA TRP A 249 -5.92 16.85 1.95
C TRP A 249 -4.93 17.58 1.03
N ILE A 250 -5.25 17.64 -0.26
CA ILE A 250 -4.52 18.44 -1.26
C ILE A 250 -5.46 18.96 -2.35
N GLU A 251 -5.21 20.16 -2.87
CA GLU A 251 -5.97 20.70 -3.99
C GLU A 251 -5.58 20.00 -5.31
N LEU A 252 -6.59 19.57 -6.08
CA LEU A 252 -6.41 18.91 -7.37
C LEU A 252 -6.17 19.95 -8.49
N LYS A 253 -4.92 20.41 -8.60
CA LYS A 253 -4.43 21.27 -9.69
C LYS A 253 -3.35 20.56 -10.49
N GLY A 254 -3.29 20.82 -11.80
CA GLY A 254 -2.28 20.25 -12.70
C GLY A 254 -2.21 18.72 -12.57
N ASP A 255 -1.00 18.20 -12.33
CA ASP A 255 -0.71 16.77 -12.26
C ASP A 255 -0.87 16.16 -10.85
N VAL A 256 -1.44 16.86 -9.87
CA VAL A 256 -1.59 16.33 -8.50
C VAL A 256 -2.33 14.99 -8.46
N LEU A 257 -3.45 14.86 -9.19
CA LEU A 257 -4.20 13.61 -9.26
C LEU A 257 -3.35 12.48 -9.86
N LYS A 258 -2.61 12.80 -10.94
CA LYS A 258 -1.70 11.85 -11.59
C LYS A 258 -0.63 11.37 -10.62
N HIS A 259 0.04 12.29 -9.94
CA HIS A 259 1.09 11.97 -8.98
C HIS A 259 0.60 11.10 -7.83
N TYR A 260 -0.59 11.38 -7.30
CA TYR A 260 -1.22 10.54 -6.27
C TYR A 260 -1.48 9.11 -6.79
N LEU A 261 -2.10 8.97 -7.96
CA LEU A 261 -2.51 7.68 -8.52
C LEU A 261 -1.36 6.87 -9.14
N ASP A 262 -0.27 7.53 -9.55
CA ASP A 262 0.97 6.87 -9.98
C ASP A 262 1.53 5.96 -8.89
N GLY A 263 1.46 6.38 -7.61
CA GLY A 263 1.90 5.55 -6.49
C GLY A 263 1.16 4.21 -6.44
N PHE A 264 -0.15 4.23 -6.62
CA PHE A 264 -0.99 3.03 -6.63
C PHE A 264 -0.74 2.16 -7.86
N SER A 265 -0.78 2.74 -9.06
CA SER A 265 -0.55 2.02 -10.32
C SER A 265 0.79 1.29 -10.33
N LEU A 266 1.85 1.94 -9.82
CA LEU A 266 3.16 1.32 -9.71
C LEU A 266 3.21 0.22 -8.65
N SER A 267 2.49 0.38 -7.54
CA SER A 267 2.38 -0.64 -6.50
C SER A 267 1.68 -1.91 -6.96
N PHE A 268 0.81 -1.80 -7.96
CA PHE A 268 0.15 -2.95 -8.55
C PHE A 268 1.07 -3.75 -9.48
N ARG A 269 2.15 -3.17 -10.01
CA ARG A 269 3.12 -3.88 -10.87
C ARG A 269 3.92 -4.91 -10.08
N ASN A 270 3.86 -6.16 -10.53
CA ASN A 270 4.61 -7.27 -9.96
C ASN A 270 6.00 -7.40 -10.61
N GLY A 271 6.82 -8.33 -10.13
CA GLY A 271 8.18 -8.52 -10.65
C GLY A 271 8.28 -8.83 -12.15
N LEU A 272 7.27 -9.47 -12.73
CA LEU A 272 7.27 -9.81 -14.17
C LEU A 272 7.18 -8.56 -15.05
N TYR A 273 6.48 -7.49 -14.59
CA TYR A 273 6.49 -6.20 -15.30
C TYR A 273 7.94 -5.77 -15.55
N TYR A 274 8.70 -5.64 -14.48
CA TYR A 274 10.09 -5.14 -14.50
C TYR A 274 11.03 -6.08 -15.24
N GLU A 275 10.80 -7.40 -15.15
CA GLU A 275 11.60 -8.37 -15.90
C GLU A 275 11.33 -8.28 -17.41
N TYR A 276 10.09 -8.05 -17.84
CA TYR A 276 9.71 -8.05 -19.25
C TYR A 276 10.05 -6.71 -19.92
N THR A 277 9.76 -5.60 -19.26
CA THR A 277 9.98 -4.26 -19.82
C THR A 277 11.41 -3.77 -19.66
N LYS A 278 12.14 -4.30 -18.66
CA LYS A 278 13.44 -3.77 -18.20
C LYS A 278 13.37 -2.31 -17.76
N ASP A 279 12.18 -1.80 -17.46
CA ASP A 279 11.96 -0.43 -17.02
C ASP A 279 11.90 -0.33 -15.49
N PHE A 280 12.95 0.25 -14.90
CA PHE A 280 13.05 0.54 -13.45
C PHE A 280 12.97 2.04 -13.16
N SER A 281 12.39 2.82 -14.08
CA SER A 281 12.19 4.26 -13.89
C SER A 281 11.11 4.60 -12.86
N TYR A 282 10.23 3.64 -12.57
CA TYR A 282 9.04 3.82 -11.71
C TYR A 282 8.15 4.98 -12.19
N THR A 283 7.88 4.99 -13.48
CA THR A 283 6.98 5.93 -14.15
C THR A 283 5.81 5.21 -14.79
N THR A 284 4.72 5.95 -14.99
CA THR A 284 3.55 5.50 -15.75
C THR A 284 3.37 6.42 -16.96
N PRO A 285 2.83 5.90 -18.08
CA PRO A 285 2.46 6.73 -19.22
C PRO A 285 1.12 7.46 -19.02
N TYR A 286 0.39 7.18 -17.94
CA TYR A 286 -0.98 7.65 -17.74
C TYR A 286 -1.07 9.15 -17.45
N THR A 287 -2.04 9.78 -18.08
CA THR A 287 -2.44 11.18 -17.90
C THR A 287 -3.49 11.32 -16.79
N VAL A 288 -3.80 12.56 -16.42
CA VAL A 288 -4.90 12.86 -15.48
C VAL A 288 -6.25 12.34 -16.02
N GLU A 289 -6.47 12.44 -17.32
CA GLU A 289 -7.69 11.99 -17.98
C GLU A 289 -7.83 10.46 -17.97
N ASP A 290 -6.75 9.73 -18.21
CA ASP A 290 -6.72 8.26 -18.09
C ASP A 290 -7.12 7.85 -16.67
N TYR A 291 -6.55 8.52 -15.66
CA TYR A 291 -6.87 8.27 -14.27
C TYR A 291 -8.32 8.60 -13.89
N LYS A 292 -8.93 9.61 -14.50
CA LYS A 292 -10.37 9.88 -14.31
C LYS A 292 -11.23 8.75 -14.86
N GLN A 293 -10.84 8.16 -16.00
CA GLN A 293 -11.51 6.99 -16.58
C GLN A 293 -11.30 5.74 -15.72
N PHE A 294 -10.09 5.55 -15.18
CA PHE A 294 -9.79 4.47 -14.24
C PHE A 294 -10.63 4.57 -12.96
N LEU A 295 -10.74 5.76 -12.36
CA LEU A 295 -11.56 5.98 -11.15
C LEU A 295 -13.08 5.90 -11.41
N SER A 296 -13.52 5.95 -12.66
CA SER A 296 -14.91 5.71 -13.06
C SER A 296 -15.14 4.29 -13.59
N TYR A 297 -14.11 3.44 -13.58
CA TYR A 297 -14.13 2.08 -14.12
C TYR A 297 -14.54 1.99 -15.60
N GLN A 298 -14.25 3.04 -16.36
CA GLN A 298 -14.47 3.09 -17.80
C GLN A 298 -13.27 2.56 -18.60
N ASP A 299 -12.12 2.46 -17.94
CA ASP A 299 -10.86 1.93 -18.44
C ASP A 299 -10.10 1.34 -17.23
N SER A 300 -9.06 0.54 -17.44
CA SER A 300 -8.30 -0.07 -16.34
C SER A 300 -6.84 -0.29 -16.69
N GLN A 301 -5.96 -0.23 -15.69
CA GLN A 301 -4.54 -0.58 -15.87
C GLN A 301 -4.36 -2.01 -16.42
N VAL A 302 -5.29 -2.91 -16.09
CA VAL A 302 -5.31 -4.30 -16.58
C VAL A 302 -5.40 -4.35 -18.11
N GLU A 303 -6.20 -3.49 -18.74
CA GLU A 303 -6.35 -3.44 -20.20
C GLU A 303 -5.07 -2.94 -20.89
N HIS A 304 -4.31 -2.06 -20.24
CA HIS A 304 -3.09 -1.47 -20.80
C HIS A 304 -1.83 -2.32 -20.57
N GLU A 305 -1.70 -2.94 -19.39
CA GLU A 305 -0.47 -3.66 -19.00
C GLU A 305 -0.64 -5.18 -18.98
N GLY A 306 -1.87 -5.67 -18.82
CA GLY A 306 -2.22 -7.09 -18.71
C GLY A 306 -2.11 -7.66 -17.30
N GLU A 307 -3.02 -8.58 -16.95
CA GLU A 307 -3.11 -9.17 -15.60
C GLU A 307 -1.83 -9.87 -15.12
N LYS A 308 -1.06 -10.47 -16.05
CA LYS A 308 0.14 -11.26 -15.71
C LYS A 308 1.21 -10.45 -14.99
N VAL A 309 1.26 -9.14 -15.23
CA VAL A 309 2.30 -8.25 -14.70
C VAL A 309 1.78 -7.38 -13.55
N LEU A 310 0.53 -7.58 -13.13
CA LEU A 310 -0.11 -6.86 -12.03
C LEU A 310 -0.43 -7.81 -10.85
N GLY A 311 -0.66 -7.26 -9.66
CA GLY A 311 -1.10 -8.00 -8.47
C GLY A 311 -0.10 -9.05 -7.97
N TYR A 312 -0.61 -10.18 -7.48
CA TYR A 312 0.24 -11.32 -7.15
C TYR A 312 0.92 -11.90 -8.38
N MET A 313 2.20 -12.21 -8.21
CA MET A 313 2.95 -12.96 -9.21
C MET A 313 2.68 -14.46 -9.03
N TYR A 314 2.30 -15.15 -10.11
CA TYR A 314 2.03 -16.60 -10.10
C TYR A 314 3.09 -17.42 -10.86
N LYS A 315 4.10 -16.76 -11.42
CA LYS A 315 5.21 -17.40 -12.13
C LYS A 315 6.54 -16.88 -11.59
N PRO A 316 7.57 -17.72 -11.50
CA PRO A 316 8.88 -17.27 -11.05
C PRO A 316 9.49 -16.29 -12.06
N LEU A 317 10.32 -15.38 -11.56
CA LEU A 317 11.20 -14.56 -12.42
C LEU A 317 12.22 -15.47 -13.12
N LYS A 318 12.60 -15.17 -14.36
CA LYS A 318 13.76 -15.83 -14.99
C LYS A 318 15.06 -15.44 -14.29
N ASN A 319 15.16 -14.21 -13.79
CA ASN A 319 16.29 -13.69 -13.04
C ASN A 319 15.88 -13.36 -11.59
N PRO A 320 15.99 -14.30 -10.63
CA PRO A 320 15.66 -14.04 -9.23
C PRO A 320 16.59 -13.01 -8.56
N LYS A 321 17.76 -12.73 -9.16
CA LYS A 321 18.74 -11.74 -8.68
C LYS A 321 18.54 -10.34 -9.29
N MET A 322 17.40 -10.12 -9.96
CA MET A 322 17.04 -8.81 -10.48
C MET A 322 17.05 -7.76 -9.37
N LYS A 323 17.84 -6.71 -9.56
CA LYS A 323 17.98 -5.61 -8.61
C LYS A 323 17.00 -4.51 -8.93
N PHE A 324 16.20 -4.14 -7.94
CA PHE A 324 15.31 -2.99 -8.02
C PHE A 324 16.07 -1.73 -7.62
N ARG A 325 15.86 -0.63 -8.35
CA ARG A 325 16.40 0.68 -7.97
C ARG A 325 15.72 1.10 -6.65
N ARG A 326 16.50 1.64 -5.72
CA ARG A 326 16.01 2.09 -4.42
C ARG A 326 15.88 3.59 -4.37
#